data_AF-A0A1D1YPZ4-F1
#
_entry.id   AF-A0A1D1YPZ4-F1
#
_cell.length_a   1.000
_cell.length_b   1.000
_cell.length_c   1.000
_cell.angle_alpha   90.00
_cell.angle_beta   90.00
_cell.angle_gamma   90.00
#
_symmetry.space_group_name_H-M   'P 1'
#
loop_
_entity.id
_entity.type
_entity.pdbx_description
1 polymer ?
#
loop_
_entity_poly.entity_id
_entity_poly.type
_entity_poly.pdbx_seq_one_letter_code
_entity_poly.pdbx_strand_id
1 'polypeptide(L)'
;DERVEYEFWTNSNDECGPKCDSQIEFWKSFKGAAQILEQKGYTQFTPHYITWYCPEAFILSKQCKSQCINHGRYCAPDPEQDFTRGYDGKDVVIQNLHQVCLFKVANESGKPWLWWDYVTDFSIRCPMKEKRYTKECADEVIRSLGIDLHKIDECIGDPEADEENPILKAEQDAQIGKDSRGDVTILPTLVINNIQYRGKLDRGAVLKAICAGFLETTEPAVCLSEDVQTNECLENNGGCWQDQGANITACKDTFRGRVCECPVVQGVKFVGDGYAHCEASGPGHCEINNGGCWKKAKDGRTYSACIDGESKESKECKCPPGFRGDGINSCEDIDECTERLACQCPQCKCKNTWGSYECSCRGDLLYIKEHDTCIGKNATTGISWSFVWIIIFGVASVAVGGYTIYKYRIRRYMDSEIRAIMAQYMPLDNQGENPNHIPNSVI
;
A
#
# COMPACT_ATOMS: atom_id res chain seq x y z
N ASP A 1 4.68 -5.49 19.27
CA ASP A 1 4.72 -5.69 17.81
C ASP A 1 3.39 -5.33 17.14
N GLU A 2 2.47 -4.60 17.80
CA GLU A 2 1.16 -4.12 17.27
C GLU A 2 0.20 -5.21 16.76
N ARG A 3 0.59 -6.48 16.82
CA ARG A 3 -0.22 -7.61 16.42
C ARG A 3 -1.18 -7.99 17.53
N VAL A 4 -2.36 -8.44 17.14
CA VAL A 4 -3.31 -9.04 18.08
C VAL A 4 -3.02 -10.53 18.18
N GLU A 5 -2.72 -10.99 19.38
CA GLU A 5 -2.54 -12.41 19.68
C GLU A 5 -3.89 -13.00 20.05
N TYR A 6 -4.24 -14.13 19.44
CA TYR A 6 -5.48 -14.81 19.79
C TYR A 6 -5.35 -16.33 19.74
N GLU A 7 -6.02 -16.96 20.69
CA GLU A 7 -6.03 -18.41 20.86
C GLU A 7 -7.44 -18.95 20.70
N PHE A 8 -7.56 -20.13 20.11
CA PHE A 8 -8.83 -20.84 20.04
C PHE A 8 -8.73 -22.21 20.71
N TRP A 9 -9.35 -22.33 21.87
CA TRP A 9 -9.44 -23.53 22.66
C TRP A 9 -10.61 -24.38 22.20
N THR A 10 -10.33 -25.61 21.78
CA THR A 10 -11.29 -26.46 21.10
C THR A 10 -11.06 -27.96 21.35
N ASN A 11 -11.91 -28.78 20.74
CA ASN A 11 -11.81 -30.23 20.71
C ASN A 11 -12.21 -30.71 19.30
N SER A 12 -11.54 -31.75 18.80
CA SER A 12 -11.83 -32.38 17.51
C SER A 12 -13.09 -33.25 17.49
N ASN A 13 -13.70 -33.52 18.64
CA ASN A 13 -14.99 -34.21 18.75
C ASN A 13 -16.10 -33.48 17.97
N ASP A 14 -16.94 -34.23 17.24
CA ASP A 14 -18.12 -33.74 16.50
C ASP A 14 -19.46 -34.30 17.03
N GLU A 15 -19.46 -35.21 18.01
CA GLU A 15 -20.68 -35.83 18.60
C GLU A 15 -21.11 -35.25 19.96
N CYS A 16 -20.69 -34.03 20.31
CA CYS A 16 -21.09 -33.38 21.56
C CYS A 16 -22.39 -32.54 21.49
N GLY A 17 -23.24 -32.81 20.48
CA GLY A 17 -24.51 -32.13 20.26
C GLY A 17 -24.34 -30.65 19.88
N PRO A 18 -25.24 -29.74 20.32
CA PRO A 18 -25.28 -28.36 19.84
C PRO A 18 -23.98 -27.56 20.04
N LYS A 19 -23.13 -27.96 21.00
CA LYS A 19 -21.83 -27.32 21.22
C LYS A 19 -20.89 -27.58 20.04
N CYS A 20 -20.81 -28.82 19.58
CA CYS A 20 -19.98 -29.22 18.44
C CYS A 20 -20.51 -28.60 17.14
N ASP A 21 -21.83 -28.59 16.96
CA ASP A 21 -22.46 -27.92 15.81
C ASP A 21 -22.09 -26.43 15.75
N SER A 22 -22.23 -25.72 16.87
CA SER A 22 -21.89 -24.29 16.95
C SER A 22 -20.41 -23.99 16.67
N GLN A 23 -19.52 -24.91 17.10
CA GLN A 23 -18.09 -24.79 16.85
C GLN A 23 -17.76 -24.99 15.37
N ILE A 24 -18.36 -25.99 14.73
CA ILE A 24 -18.15 -26.27 13.30
C ILE A 24 -18.70 -25.12 12.43
N GLU A 25 -19.86 -24.56 12.80
CA GLU A 25 -20.41 -23.36 12.15
C GLU A 25 -19.50 -22.14 12.32
N PHE A 26 -18.92 -21.96 13.50
CA PHE A 26 -17.95 -20.91 13.76
C PHE A 26 -16.71 -21.07 12.88
N TRP A 27 -16.11 -22.26 12.80
CA TRP A 27 -14.96 -22.52 11.91
C TRP A 27 -15.26 -22.13 10.47
N LYS A 28 -16.37 -22.60 9.92
CA LYS A 28 -16.78 -22.34 8.54
C LYS A 28 -16.97 -20.85 8.27
N SER A 29 -17.62 -20.14 9.20
CA SER A 29 -17.92 -18.72 9.02
C SER A 29 -16.71 -17.82 9.27
N PHE A 30 -15.83 -18.15 10.22
CA PHE A 30 -14.72 -17.30 10.62
C PHE A 30 -13.43 -17.54 9.82
N LYS A 31 -13.24 -18.74 9.25
CA LYS A 31 -12.07 -19.15 8.46
C LYS A 31 -11.54 -18.06 7.50
N GLY A 32 -12.43 -17.47 6.69
CA GLY A 32 -12.00 -16.45 5.72
C GLY A 32 -11.42 -15.18 6.36
N ALA A 33 -12.01 -14.73 7.48
CA ALA A 33 -11.50 -13.57 8.21
C ALA A 33 -10.15 -13.89 8.89
N ALA A 34 -10.04 -15.07 9.50
CA ALA A 34 -8.82 -15.55 10.12
C ALA A 34 -7.66 -15.65 9.12
N GLN A 35 -7.90 -16.27 7.96
CA GLN A 35 -6.91 -16.37 6.88
C GLN A 35 -6.41 -15.00 6.41
N ILE A 36 -7.29 -14.02 6.23
CA ILE A 36 -6.90 -12.66 5.83
C ILE A 36 -6.00 -12.00 6.87
N LEU A 37 -6.35 -12.13 8.15
CA LEU A 37 -5.61 -11.53 9.27
C LEU A 37 -4.23 -12.18 9.42
N GLU A 38 -4.15 -13.50 9.37
CA GLU A 38 -2.93 -14.28 9.55
C GLU A 38 -1.98 -14.15 8.35
N GLN A 39 -2.49 -14.24 7.12
CA GLN A 39 -1.66 -14.14 5.90
C GLN A 39 -1.00 -12.77 5.76
N LYS A 40 -1.67 -11.70 6.22
CA LYS A 40 -1.15 -10.33 6.20
C LYS A 40 -0.33 -9.98 7.44
N GLY A 41 -0.19 -10.92 8.39
CA GLY A 41 0.59 -10.74 9.61
C GLY A 41 -0.01 -9.78 10.63
N TYR A 42 -1.31 -9.48 10.55
CA TYR A 42 -1.99 -8.61 11.51
C TYR A 42 -2.22 -9.30 12.85
N THR A 43 -2.35 -10.63 12.84
CA THR A 43 -2.62 -11.44 14.03
C THR A 43 -1.62 -12.57 14.19
N GLN A 44 -1.49 -13.05 15.42
CA GLN A 44 -0.80 -14.29 15.74
C GLN A 44 -1.80 -15.27 16.36
N PHE A 45 -2.17 -16.27 15.57
CA PHE A 45 -3.15 -17.29 15.94
C PHE A 45 -2.46 -18.52 16.54
N THR A 46 -3.04 -19.12 17.59
CA THR A 46 -2.66 -20.46 18.07
C THR A 46 -3.91 -21.28 18.46
N PRO A 47 -4.16 -22.46 17.86
CA PRO A 47 -5.18 -23.37 18.33
C PRO A 47 -4.68 -24.16 19.54
N HIS A 48 -5.56 -24.40 20.50
CA HIS A 48 -5.28 -25.18 21.70
C HIS A 48 -6.35 -26.24 21.94
N TYR A 49 -5.94 -27.34 22.57
CA TYR A 49 -6.78 -28.50 22.79
C TYR A 49 -6.72 -28.91 24.25
N ILE A 50 -7.90 -28.93 24.88
CA ILE A 50 -7.99 -29.30 26.29
C ILE A 50 -7.62 -30.78 26.46
N THR A 51 -6.83 -31.08 27.47
CA THR A 51 -6.58 -32.47 27.88
C THR A 51 -6.75 -32.60 29.38
N TRP A 52 -7.38 -33.69 29.77
CA TRP A 52 -7.59 -34.04 31.17
C TRP A 52 -6.57 -35.10 31.59
N TYR A 53 -6.53 -35.39 32.88
CA TYR A 53 -5.76 -36.51 33.41
C TYR A 53 -6.65 -37.40 34.26
N CYS A 54 -6.25 -38.65 34.35
CA CYS A 54 -6.88 -39.65 35.18
C CYS A 54 -6.11 -39.76 36.51
N PRO A 55 -6.76 -39.61 37.67
CA PRO A 55 -6.07 -39.72 38.95
C PRO A 55 -5.45 -41.11 39.14
N GLU A 56 -4.30 -41.17 39.84
CA GLU A 56 -3.54 -42.42 40.02
C GLU A 56 -4.36 -43.61 40.52
N ALA A 57 -5.31 -43.35 41.44
CA ALA A 57 -6.20 -44.37 41.99
C ALA A 57 -7.10 -45.06 40.95
N PHE A 58 -7.32 -44.42 39.78
CA PHE A 58 -8.23 -44.89 38.74
C PHE A 58 -7.53 -45.31 37.45
N ILE A 59 -6.19 -45.25 37.37
CA ILE A 59 -5.43 -45.58 36.16
C ILE A 59 -5.77 -46.98 35.62
N LEU A 60 -5.97 -47.95 36.51
CA LEU A 60 -6.28 -49.33 36.12
C LEU A 60 -7.76 -49.56 35.78
N SER A 61 -8.63 -48.57 36.00
CA SER A 61 -10.06 -48.68 35.70
C SER A 61 -10.32 -48.80 34.20
N LYS A 62 -11.43 -49.45 33.83
CA LYS A 62 -11.83 -49.59 32.42
C LYS A 62 -12.06 -48.22 31.78
N GLN A 63 -12.67 -47.29 32.52
CA GLN A 63 -12.97 -45.95 32.06
C GLN A 63 -11.69 -45.17 31.76
N CYS A 64 -10.71 -45.19 32.66
CA CYS A 64 -9.44 -44.50 32.41
C CYS A 64 -8.72 -45.07 31.19
N LYS A 65 -8.66 -46.40 31.06
CA LYS A 65 -8.01 -47.06 29.92
C LYS A 65 -8.70 -46.80 28.58
N SER A 66 -10.01 -46.56 28.56
CA SER A 66 -10.69 -46.22 27.31
C SER A 66 -10.54 -44.74 26.98
N GLN A 67 -10.57 -43.86 27.97
CA GLN A 67 -10.61 -42.41 27.72
C GLN A 67 -9.25 -41.72 27.63
N CYS A 68 -8.17 -42.43 27.94
CA CYS A 68 -6.84 -41.84 28.09
C CYS A 68 -5.75 -42.61 27.32
N ILE A 69 -4.71 -41.87 26.96
CA ILE A 69 -3.42 -42.38 26.48
C ILE A 69 -2.31 -42.13 27.53
N ASN A 70 -1.10 -42.64 27.28
CA ASN A 70 0.09 -42.51 28.14
C ASN A 70 -0.21 -42.82 29.62
N HIS A 71 -0.92 -43.94 29.85
CA HIS A 71 -1.24 -44.44 31.20
C HIS A 71 -2.07 -43.47 32.06
N GLY A 72 -2.97 -42.72 31.44
CA GLY A 72 -3.89 -41.81 32.14
C GLY A 72 -3.43 -40.36 32.19
N ARG A 73 -2.29 -40.01 31.57
CA ARG A 73 -1.76 -38.64 31.58
C ARG A 73 -2.56 -37.67 30.72
N TYR A 74 -3.08 -38.14 29.60
CA TYR A 74 -3.83 -37.32 28.65
C TYR A 74 -5.13 -38.03 28.29
N CYS A 75 -6.24 -37.37 28.60
CA CYS A 75 -7.57 -37.91 28.48
C CYS A 75 -8.51 -36.91 27.82
N ALA A 76 -9.55 -37.42 27.19
CA ALA A 76 -10.70 -36.63 26.78
C ALA A 76 -12.00 -37.28 27.28
N PRO A 77 -13.08 -36.53 27.47
CA PRO A 77 -14.40 -37.11 27.72
C PRO A 77 -14.88 -37.93 26.53
N ASP A 78 -15.69 -38.93 26.82
CA ASP A 78 -16.31 -39.78 25.80
C ASP A 78 -17.19 -38.92 24.87
N PRO A 79 -16.98 -39.01 23.55
CA PRO A 79 -17.63 -38.09 22.61
C PRO A 79 -19.15 -38.23 22.60
N GLU A 80 -19.66 -39.45 22.76
CA GLU A 80 -21.08 -39.80 22.71
C GLU A 80 -21.70 -39.95 24.11
N GLN A 81 -20.89 -39.77 25.17
CA GLN A 81 -21.24 -40.05 26.56
C GLN A 81 -21.71 -41.50 26.77
N ASP A 82 -21.19 -42.43 25.96
CA ASP A 82 -21.57 -43.84 25.93
C ASP A 82 -20.35 -44.75 25.77
N PHE A 83 -19.80 -45.19 26.90
CA PHE A 83 -18.62 -46.06 26.98
C PHE A 83 -18.79 -47.48 26.37
N THR A 84 -19.89 -47.77 25.67
CA THR A 84 -20.18 -49.10 25.11
C THR A 84 -20.12 -49.16 23.59
N ARG A 85 -20.19 -48.01 22.90
CA ARG A 85 -20.24 -47.95 21.44
C ARG A 85 -19.54 -46.69 20.93
N GLY A 86 -19.15 -46.76 19.66
CA GLY A 86 -18.56 -45.62 18.97
C GLY A 86 -17.11 -45.38 19.34
N TYR A 87 -16.72 -44.12 19.46
CA TYR A 87 -15.32 -43.73 19.70
C TYR A 87 -15.08 -43.46 21.18
N ASP A 88 -13.88 -43.76 21.66
CA ASP A 88 -13.50 -43.49 23.04
C ASP A 88 -12.78 -42.13 23.15
N GLY A 89 -12.69 -41.59 24.38
CA GLY A 89 -11.93 -40.37 24.64
C GLY A 89 -10.45 -40.43 24.21
N LYS A 90 -9.81 -41.60 24.23
CA LYS A 90 -8.43 -41.73 23.71
C LYS A 90 -8.32 -41.40 22.22
N ASP A 91 -9.33 -41.76 21.43
CA ASP A 91 -9.36 -41.49 19.99
C ASP A 91 -9.44 -39.98 19.75
N VAL A 92 -10.18 -39.28 20.61
CA VAL A 92 -10.26 -37.82 20.62
C VAL A 92 -8.93 -37.17 20.99
N VAL A 93 -8.20 -37.71 21.99
CA VAL A 93 -6.86 -37.21 22.33
C VAL A 93 -5.90 -37.38 21.15
N ILE A 94 -5.93 -38.53 20.48
CA ILE A 94 -5.10 -38.79 19.30
C ILE A 94 -5.41 -37.78 18.18
N GLN A 95 -6.68 -37.54 17.87
CA GLN A 95 -7.04 -36.57 16.83
C GLN A 95 -6.75 -35.11 17.23
N ASN A 96 -6.85 -34.77 18.51
CA ASN A 96 -6.38 -33.47 19.03
C ASN A 96 -4.87 -33.32 18.83
N LEU A 97 -4.09 -34.35 19.15
CA LEU A 97 -2.63 -34.36 18.93
C LEU A 97 -2.28 -34.20 17.45
N HIS A 98 -2.98 -34.89 16.55
CA HIS A 98 -2.85 -34.71 15.10
C HIS A 98 -3.05 -33.24 14.69
N GLN A 99 -4.10 -32.60 15.22
CA GLN A 99 -4.43 -31.22 14.86
C GLN A 99 -3.42 -30.19 15.39
N VAL A 100 -2.92 -30.37 16.63
CA VAL A 100 -1.86 -29.51 17.19
C VAL A 100 -0.57 -29.68 16.41
N CYS A 101 -0.17 -30.92 16.10
CA CYS A 101 1.02 -31.18 15.30
C CYS A 101 0.91 -30.64 13.87
N LEU A 102 -0.28 -30.71 13.27
CA LEU A 102 -0.56 -30.05 11.99
C LEU A 102 -0.35 -28.55 12.06
N PHE A 103 -0.92 -27.90 13.08
CA PHE A 103 -0.70 -26.47 13.27
C PHE A 103 0.79 -26.15 13.45
N LYS A 104 1.51 -26.92 14.28
CA LYS A 104 2.95 -26.73 14.51
C LYS A 104 3.75 -26.78 13.21
N VAL A 105 3.58 -27.84 12.41
CA VAL A 105 4.29 -27.99 11.13
C VAL A 105 3.87 -26.91 10.12
N ALA A 106 2.58 -26.57 10.07
CA ALA A 106 2.09 -25.49 9.21
C ALA A 106 2.68 -24.13 9.60
N ASN A 107 2.77 -23.84 10.90
CA ASN A 107 3.35 -22.62 11.44
C ASN A 107 4.86 -22.53 11.16
N GLU A 108 5.61 -23.62 11.36
CA GLU A 108 7.03 -23.70 11.00
C GLU A 108 7.28 -23.47 9.50
N SER A 109 6.31 -23.82 8.64
CA SER A 109 6.33 -23.54 7.20
C SER A 109 5.89 -22.11 6.81
N GLY A 110 5.53 -21.27 7.79
CA GLY A 110 5.04 -19.92 7.58
C GLY A 110 3.60 -19.84 7.05
N LYS A 111 2.80 -20.90 7.24
CA LYS A 111 1.40 -21.00 6.78
C LYS A 111 0.45 -21.48 7.89
N PRO A 112 0.42 -20.83 9.08
CA PRO A 112 -0.42 -21.25 10.22
C PRO A 112 -1.90 -21.35 9.86
N TRP A 113 -2.37 -20.54 8.91
CA TRP A 113 -3.76 -20.50 8.46
C TRP A 113 -4.27 -21.76 7.77
N LEU A 114 -3.38 -22.70 7.40
CA LEU A 114 -3.78 -24.01 6.87
C LEU A 114 -4.51 -24.87 7.91
N TRP A 115 -4.36 -24.57 9.21
CA TRP A 115 -5.13 -25.24 10.26
C TRP A 115 -6.64 -25.04 10.06
N TRP A 116 -7.07 -23.84 9.65
CA TRP A 116 -8.49 -23.57 9.36
C TRP A 116 -9.01 -24.39 8.19
N ASP A 117 -8.18 -24.62 7.17
CA ASP A 117 -8.51 -25.52 6.07
C ASP A 117 -8.65 -26.97 6.56
N TYR A 118 -7.70 -27.42 7.38
CA TYR A 118 -7.70 -28.78 7.93
C TYR A 118 -8.93 -29.06 8.78
N VAL A 119 -9.22 -28.26 9.81
CA VAL A 119 -10.32 -28.55 10.74
C VAL A 119 -11.68 -28.49 10.04
N THR A 120 -11.83 -27.60 9.07
CA THR A 120 -13.04 -27.53 8.24
C THR A 120 -13.20 -28.78 7.38
N ASP A 121 -12.15 -29.19 6.67
CA ASP A 121 -12.21 -30.35 5.78
C ASP A 121 -12.32 -31.66 6.57
N PHE A 122 -11.63 -31.78 7.70
CA PHE A 122 -11.71 -32.92 8.60
C PHE A 122 -13.12 -33.11 9.15
N SER A 123 -13.78 -32.03 9.60
CA SER A 123 -15.17 -32.09 10.10
C SER A 123 -16.19 -32.55 9.04
N ILE A 124 -15.85 -32.41 7.75
CA ILE A 124 -16.70 -32.81 6.62
C ILE A 124 -16.37 -34.24 6.17
N ARG A 125 -15.09 -34.59 6.11
CA ARG A 125 -14.61 -35.84 5.49
C ARG A 125 -14.45 -36.99 6.47
N CYS A 126 -14.24 -36.70 7.75
CA CYS A 126 -13.93 -37.68 8.79
C CYS A 126 -14.97 -37.71 9.94
N PRO A 127 -16.29 -37.71 9.67
CA PRO A 127 -17.28 -37.63 10.73
C PRO A 127 -17.33 -38.92 11.56
N MET A 128 -17.55 -38.79 12.88
CA MET A 128 -17.69 -39.95 13.77
C MET A 128 -18.93 -40.79 13.43
N LYS A 129 -20.05 -40.16 13.06
CA LYS A 129 -21.29 -40.84 12.62
C LYS A 129 -21.07 -41.84 11.49
N GLU A 130 -20.13 -41.58 10.59
CA GLU A 130 -19.81 -42.46 9.46
C GLU A 130 -18.65 -43.42 9.77
N LYS A 131 -18.17 -43.44 11.01
CA LYS A 131 -17.01 -44.22 11.46
C LYS A 131 -15.73 -43.89 10.67
N ARG A 132 -15.56 -42.62 10.30
CA ARG A 132 -14.41 -42.12 9.55
C ARG A 132 -13.44 -41.30 10.41
N TYR A 133 -13.65 -41.24 11.71
CA TYR A 133 -12.79 -40.55 12.66
C TYR A 133 -11.55 -41.42 12.95
N THR A 134 -10.65 -41.54 11.98
CA THR A 134 -9.47 -42.41 12.05
C THR A 134 -8.21 -41.68 11.58
N LYS A 135 -7.03 -42.25 11.90
CA LYS A 135 -5.74 -41.75 11.43
C LYS A 135 -5.69 -41.68 9.91
N GLU A 136 -6.19 -42.69 9.21
CA GLU A 136 -6.14 -42.77 7.75
C GLU A 136 -6.92 -41.63 7.11
N CYS A 137 -8.11 -41.32 7.65
CA CYS A 137 -8.90 -40.20 7.17
C CYS A 137 -8.21 -38.86 7.43
N ALA A 138 -7.64 -38.67 8.63
CA ALA A 138 -6.83 -37.50 8.94
C ALA A 138 -5.69 -37.34 7.93
N ASP A 139 -4.89 -38.39 7.71
CA ASP A 139 -3.74 -38.40 6.81
C ASP A 139 -4.15 -38.07 5.35
N GLU A 140 -5.32 -38.51 4.88
CA GLU A 140 -5.86 -38.13 3.57
C GLU A 140 -6.14 -36.62 3.48
N VAL A 141 -6.72 -36.02 4.52
CA VAL A 141 -6.96 -34.57 4.57
C VAL A 141 -5.63 -33.81 4.58
N ILE A 142 -4.68 -34.22 5.42
CA ILE A 142 -3.33 -33.63 5.50
C ILE A 142 -2.65 -33.61 4.12
N ARG A 143 -2.65 -34.76 3.42
CA ARG A 143 -2.08 -34.88 2.07
C ARG A 143 -2.78 -33.96 1.07
N SER A 144 -4.10 -33.81 1.18
CA SER A 144 -4.86 -32.93 0.27
C SER A 144 -4.52 -31.44 0.42
N LEU A 145 -3.97 -31.04 1.58
CA LEU A 145 -3.48 -29.69 1.86
C LEU A 145 -1.99 -29.50 1.53
N GLY A 146 -1.31 -30.55 1.08
CA GLY A 146 0.11 -30.51 0.72
C GLY A 146 1.06 -30.35 1.92
N ILE A 147 0.63 -30.78 3.12
CA ILE A 147 1.46 -30.78 4.33
C ILE A 147 2.23 -32.10 4.40
N ASP A 148 3.50 -32.03 4.82
CA ASP A 148 4.38 -33.19 4.94
C ASP A 148 3.94 -34.10 6.10
N LEU A 149 3.33 -35.22 5.77
CA LEU A 149 2.83 -36.19 6.74
C LEU A 149 3.94 -36.76 7.63
N HIS A 150 5.17 -36.92 7.12
CA HIS A 150 6.27 -37.47 7.92
C HIS A 150 6.60 -36.57 9.11
N LYS A 151 6.59 -35.25 8.92
CA LYS A 151 6.82 -34.29 10.01
C LYS A 151 5.69 -34.31 11.05
N ILE A 152 4.47 -34.61 10.62
CA ILE A 152 3.32 -34.76 11.51
C ILE A 152 3.48 -36.02 12.36
N ASP A 153 3.78 -37.16 11.73
CA ASP A 153 4.01 -38.43 12.44
C ASP A 153 5.20 -38.30 13.43
N GLU A 154 6.27 -37.61 13.03
CA GLU A 154 7.42 -37.31 13.93
C GLU A 154 7.01 -36.43 15.12
N CYS A 155 6.14 -35.44 14.92
CA CYS A 155 5.62 -34.60 15.99
C CYS A 155 4.71 -35.36 16.96
N ILE A 156 3.89 -36.29 16.44
CA ILE A 156 2.98 -37.11 17.24
C ILE A 156 3.76 -38.08 18.12
N GLY A 157 4.78 -38.74 17.55
CA GLY A 157 5.55 -39.79 18.22
C GLY A 157 4.73 -41.06 18.44
N ASP A 158 5.03 -41.80 19.51
CA ASP A 158 4.24 -42.95 19.94
C ASP A 158 3.19 -42.50 20.97
N PRO A 159 1.89 -42.42 20.60
CA PRO A 159 0.83 -41.98 21.51
C PRO A 159 0.48 -43.04 22.55
N GLU A 160 1.01 -44.25 22.49
CA GLU A 160 0.75 -45.29 23.50
C GLU A 160 1.94 -45.49 24.45
N ALA A 161 3.07 -44.83 24.18
CA ALA A 161 4.24 -44.91 25.03
C ALA A 161 3.95 -44.35 26.43
N ASP A 162 4.45 -45.03 27.45
CA ASP A 162 4.31 -44.62 28.86
C ASP A 162 5.33 -43.54 29.23
N GLU A 163 5.40 -42.48 28.43
CA GLU A 163 6.29 -41.33 28.60
C GLU A 163 5.52 -40.01 28.49
N GLU A 164 6.18 -38.90 28.80
CA GLU A 164 5.58 -37.57 28.65
C GLU A 164 5.59 -37.17 27.17
N ASN A 165 4.43 -36.83 26.60
CA ASN A 165 4.37 -36.28 25.26
C ASN A 165 4.55 -34.75 25.35
N PRO A 166 5.61 -34.17 24.75
CA PRO A 166 5.93 -32.75 24.93
C PRO A 166 4.84 -31.82 24.37
N ILE A 167 4.10 -32.24 23.35
CA ILE A 167 3.02 -31.45 22.75
C ILE A 167 1.83 -31.40 23.71
N LEU A 168 1.34 -32.56 24.15
CA LEU A 168 0.20 -32.63 25.07
C LEU A 168 0.53 -32.05 26.45
N LYS A 169 1.79 -32.17 26.90
CA LYS A 169 2.26 -31.50 28.11
C LYS A 169 2.18 -29.97 27.98
N ALA A 170 2.62 -29.43 26.84
CA ALA A 170 2.53 -28.00 26.57
C ALA A 170 1.06 -27.53 26.55
N GLU A 171 0.13 -28.32 26.02
CA GLU A 171 -1.31 -28.01 26.06
C GLU A 171 -1.85 -27.97 27.51
N GLN A 172 -1.49 -28.93 28.36
CA GLN A 172 -1.87 -28.91 29.79
C GLN A 172 -1.30 -27.69 30.52
N ASP A 173 -0.04 -27.33 30.25
CA ASP A 173 0.60 -26.17 30.87
C ASP A 173 0.01 -24.85 30.35
N ALA A 174 -0.40 -24.80 29.08
CA ALA A 174 -1.09 -23.65 28.48
C ALA A 174 -2.52 -23.50 29.01
N GLN A 175 -3.18 -24.60 29.39
CA GLN A 175 -4.55 -24.59 29.91
C GLN A 175 -4.62 -23.90 31.28
N ILE A 176 -3.58 -24.04 32.09
CA ILE A 176 -3.45 -23.38 33.38
C ILE A 176 -3.26 -21.88 33.15
N GLY A 177 -4.16 -21.08 33.71
CA GLY A 177 -4.16 -19.63 33.64
C GLY A 177 -2.87 -19.02 34.14
N LYS A 178 -2.22 -18.22 33.30
CA LYS A 178 -1.19 -17.29 33.75
C LYS A 178 -1.84 -15.94 34.00
N ASP A 179 -1.42 -15.28 35.08
CA ASP A 179 -1.87 -13.93 35.44
C ASP A 179 -3.40 -13.79 35.58
N SER A 180 -4.00 -12.78 34.94
CA SER A 180 -5.43 -12.46 35.04
C SER A 180 -6.33 -13.29 34.13
N ARG A 181 -5.79 -14.17 33.27
CA ARG A 181 -6.59 -14.95 32.30
C ARG A 181 -7.50 -15.97 32.99
N GLY A 182 -7.00 -16.60 34.06
CA GLY A 182 -7.60 -17.79 34.66
C GLY A 182 -7.48 -19.03 33.76
N ASP A 183 -7.84 -20.19 34.34
CA ASP A 183 -7.78 -21.48 33.65
C ASP A 183 -8.83 -21.57 32.55
N VAL A 184 -8.49 -22.28 31.47
CA VAL A 184 -9.47 -22.65 30.44
C VAL A 184 -10.08 -23.99 30.80
N THR A 185 -11.36 -23.97 31.15
CA THR A 185 -12.10 -25.16 31.61
C THR A 185 -13.35 -25.47 30.79
N ILE A 186 -13.70 -24.58 29.87
CA ILE A 186 -14.91 -24.66 29.05
C ILE A 186 -14.51 -24.56 27.58
N LEU A 187 -15.13 -25.37 26.73
CA LEU A 187 -14.94 -25.35 25.29
C LEU A 187 -16.27 -25.11 24.55
N PRO A 188 -16.22 -24.51 23.35
CA PRO A 188 -15.08 -23.74 22.80
C PRO A 188 -14.83 -22.44 23.58
N THR A 189 -13.56 -22.00 23.66
CA THR A 189 -13.19 -20.71 24.27
C THR A 189 -12.20 -19.98 23.38
N LEU A 190 -12.41 -18.68 23.19
CA LEU A 190 -11.46 -17.81 22.50
C LEU A 190 -10.73 -16.95 23.54
N VAL A 191 -9.43 -16.75 23.37
CA VAL A 191 -8.63 -15.83 24.18
C VAL A 191 -8.04 -14.78 23.24
N ILE A 192 -8.16 -13.50 23.56
CA ILE A 192 -7.62 -12.39 22.77
C ILE A 192 -6.73 -11.56 23.69
N ASN A 193 -5.46 -11.38 23.34
CA ASN A 193 -4.46 -10.67 24.14
C ASN A 193 -4.47 -11.10 25.62
N ASN A 194 -4.42 -12.42 25.87
CA ASN A 194 -4.45 -13.05 27.20
C ASN A 194 -5.75 -12.80 28.02
N ILE A 195 -6.86 -12.43 27.37
CA ILE A 195 -8.17 -12.25 28.00
C ILE A 195 -9.18 -13.21 27.39
N GLN A 196 -9.87 -13.99 28.23
CA GLN A 196 -10.92 -14.90 27.77
C GLN A 196 -12.13 -14.12 27.23
N TYR A 197 -12.52 -14.41 25.99
CA TYR A 197 -13.71 -13.89 25.36
C TYR A 197 -14.96 -14.62 25.88
N ARG A 198 -15.98 -13.86 26.29
CA ARG A 198 -17.24 -14.38 26.87
C ARG A 198 -18.48 -14.14 26.01
N GLY A 199 -18.30 -13.68 24.77
CA GLY A 199 -19.40 -13.45 23.84
C GLY A 199 -19.77 -14.68 23.01
N LYS A 200 -20.67 -14.49 22.04
CA LYS A 200 -21.07 -15.54 21.10
C LYS A 200 -19.95 -15.79 20.09
N LEU A 201 -19.72 -17.06 19.75
CA LEU A 201 -18.80 -17.44 18.68
C LEU A 201 -19.48 -17.32 17.32
N ASP A 202 -19.64 -16.10 16.86
CA ASP A 202 -20.04 -15.79 15.48
C ASP A 202 -19.00 -14.89 14.81
N ARG A 203 -18.96 -14.93 13.48
CA ARG A 203 -17.97 -14.20 12.68
C ARG A 203 -17.89 -12.71 13.05
N GLY A 204 -19.03 -12.03 13.15
CA GLY A 204 -19.06 -10.58 13.40
C GLY A 204 -18.61 -10.22 14.81
N ALA A 205 -19.14 -10.90 15.82
CA ALA A 205 -18.81 -10.61 17.22
C ALA A 205 -17.34 -10.92 17.56
N VAL A 206 -16.79 -12.02 17.02
CA VAL A 206 -15.38 -12.39 17.22
C VAL A 206 -14.45 -11.45 16.45
N LEU A 207 -14.76 -11.16 15.18
CA LEU A 207 -13.96 -10.23 14.39
C LEU A 207 -13.94 -8.84 15.04
N LYS A 208 -15.08 -8.36 15.55
CA LYS A 208 -15.17 -7.11 16.32
C LYS A 208 -14.30 -7.13 17.57
N ALA A 209 -14.28 -8.25 18.31
CA ALA A 209 -13.44 -8.37 19.49
C ALA A 209 -11.93 -8.37 19.16
N ILE A 210 -11.52 -9.04 18.07
CA ILE A 210 -10.13 -9.02 17.59
C ILE A 210 -9.76 -7.62 17.10
N CYS A 211 -10.65 -6.97 16.34
CA CYS A 211 -10.44 -5.62 15.84
C CYS A 211 -10.28 -4.59 16.97
N ALA A 212 -10.98 -4.78 18.09
CA ALA A 212 -10.81 -3.96 19.28
C ALA A 212 -9.45 -4.12 19.98
N GLY A 213 -8.68 -5.16 19.63
CA GLY A 213 -7.34 -5.40 20.15
C GLY A 213 -6.24 -4.58 19.47
N PHE A 214 -6.50 -3.99 18.30
CA PHE A 214 -5.56 -3.12 17.61
C PHE A 214 -5.51 -1.72 18.25
N LEU A 215 -4.39 -1.03 18.04
CA LEU A 215 -4.28 0.40 18.35
C LEU A 215 -5.21 1.19 17.43
N GLU A 216 -5.69 2.32 17.95
CA GLU A 216 -6.56 3.21 17.19
C GLU A 216 -5.87 3.67 15.91
N THR A 217 -6.59 3.60 14.78
CA THR A 217 -6.14 3.94 13.41
C THR A 217 -5.15 2.96 12.76
N THR A 218 -4.72 1.91 13.47
CA THR A 218 -3.85 0.84 12.90
C THR A 218 -4.65 -0.38 12.48
N GLU A 219 -5.98 -0.32 12.54
CA GLU A 219 -6.83 -1.47 12.27
C GLU A 219 -6.78 -1.86 10.78
N PRO A 220 -6.71 -3.16 10.45
CA PRO A 220 -6.71 -3.61 9.07
C PRO A 220 -8.07 -3.39 8.40
N ALA A 221 -8.10 -3.28 7.07
CA ALA A 221 -9.32 -3.05 6.29
C ALA A 221 -10.45 -4.06 6.54
N VAL A 222 -10.14 -5.28 6.99
CA VAL A 222 -11.14 -6.28 7.37
C VAL A 222 -11.99 -5.84 8.58
N CYS A 223 -11.47 -4.94 9.42
CA CYS A 223 -12.19 -4.33 10.54
C CYS A 223 -13.16 -3.22 10.11
N LEU A 224 -13.06 -2.76 8.87
CA LEU A 224 -13.91 -1.69 8.31
C LEU A 224 -15.12 -2.23 7.54
N SER A 225 -15.36 -3.54 7.55
CA SER A 225 -16.54 -4.14 6.92
C SER A 225 -17.83 -3.79 7.67
N GLU A 226 -18.95 -3.68 6.95
CA GLU A 226 -20.28 -3.38 7.49
C GLU A 226 -20.75 -4.35 8.59
N ASP A 227 -20.27 -5.59 8.58
CA ASP A 227 -20.59 -6.59 9.62
C ASP A 227 -19.93 -6.30 10.98
N VAL A 228 -18.98 -5.37 11.03
CA VAL A 228 -18.11 -5.12 12.19
C VAL A 228 -18.35 -3.73 12.78
N GLN A 229 -18.48 -2.73 11.90
CA GLN A 229 -18.56 -1.31 12.23
C GLN A 229 -19.53 -0.58 11.29
N THR A 230 -20.00 0.60 11.71
CA THR A 230 -20.88 1.46 10.91
C THR A 230 -20.08 2.62 10.34
N ASN A 231 -19.92 2.69 9.01
CA ASN A 231 -19.14 3.75 8.39
C ASN A 231 -19.83 5.12 8.53
N GLU A 232 -19.38 5.94 9.48
CA GLU A 232 -20.00 7.24 9.74
C GLU A 232 -19.68 8.29 8.67
N CYS A 233 -18.69 8.04 7.79
CA CYS A 233 -18.38 8.94 6.68
C CYS A 233 -19.45 8.91 5.58
N LEU A 234 -20.33 7.89 5.54
CA LEU A 234 -21.42 7.82 4.56
C LEU A 234 -22.55 8.81 4.87
N GLU A 235 -22.74 9.18 6.14
CA GLU A 235 -23.78 10.12 6.57
C GLU A 235 -23.18 11.51 6.82
N ASN A 236 -23.57 12.51 6.03
CA ASN A 236 -23.10 13.90 6.15
C ASN A 236 -21.55 14.03 6.21
N ASN A 237 -20.83 13.13 5.52
CA ASN A 237 -19.36 13.05 5.56
C ASN A 237 -18.80 12.91 7.00
N GLY A 238 -19.57 12.29 7.89
CA GLY A 238 -19.28 12.24 9.32
C GLY A 238 -19.38 13.59 10.04
N GLY A 239 -19.60 14.72 9.35
CA GLY A 239 -19.35 16.05 9.87
C GLY A 239 -17.87 16.45 9.80
N CYS A 240 -17.09 15.80 8.94
CA CYS A 240 -15.74 16.25 8.57
C CYS A 240 -15.79 17.19 7.36
N TRP A 241 -14.70 17.93 7.16
CA TRP A 241 -14.53 18.81 6.03
C TRP A 241 -14.55 18.03 4.71
N GLN A 242 -15.16 18.64 3.69
CA GLN A 242 -15.22 18.10 2.34
C GLN A 242 -15.14 19.25 1.32
N ASP A 243 -14.26 19.11 0.33
CA ASP A 243 -14.30 19.91 -0.90
C ASP A 243 -15.19 19.20 -1.93
N GLN A 244 -16.38 19.75 -2.17
CA GLN A 244 -17.33 19.21 -3.15
C GLN A 244 -16.88 19.39 -4.61
N GLY A 245 -16.06 20.41 -4.89
CA GLY A 245 -15.57 20.68 -6.24
C GLY A 245 -14.48 19.71 -6.68
N ALA A 246 -13.63 19.30 -5.75
CA ALA A 246 -12.54 18.35 -5.99
C ALA A 246 -12.87 16.90 -5.54
N ASN A 247 -14.03 16.68 -4.90
CA ASN A 247 -14.41 15.41 -4.27
C ASN A 247 -13.36 14.89 -3.28
N ILE A 248 -12.84 15.79 -2.45
CA ILE A 248 -11.83 15.50 -1.43
C ILE A 248 -12.50 15.55 -0.07
N THR A 249 -12.26 14.54 0.77
CA THR A 249 -12.81 14.46 2.12
C THR A 249 -11.72 14.29 3.16
N ALA A 250 -11.92 14.92 4.32
CA ALA A 250 -11.12 14.68 5.52
C ALA A 250 -11.67 13.53 6.38
N CYS A 251 -12.83 12.95 6.03
CA CYS A 251 -13.39 11.84 6.80
C CYS A 251 -12.64 10.54 6.51
N LYS A 252 -11.97 10.02 7.53
CA LYS A 252 -11.36 8.69 7.54
C LYS A 252 -12.15 7.81 8.50
N ASP A 253 -12.77 6.78 7.93
CA ASP A 253 -13.48 5.75 8.67
C ASP A 253 -12.50 4.86 9.45
N THR A 254 -12.90 4.43 10.65
CA THR A 254 -12.08 3.62 11.57
C THR A 254 -12.95 2.58 12.27
N PHE A 255 -12.33 1.57 12.88
CA PHE A 255 -13.08 0.57 13.64
C PHE A 255 -13.85 1.17 14.84
N ARG A 256 -13.34 2.27 15.41
CA ARG A 256 -13.91 2.95 16.60
C ARG A 256 -14.82 4.12 16.25
N GLY A 257 -15.16 4.27 14.98
CA GLY A 257 -15.98 5.33 14.43
C GLY A 257 -15.23 6.06 13.33
N ARG A 258 -15.07 7.37 13.42
CA ARG A 258 -14.36 8.15 12.39
C ARG A 258 -13.37 9.16 12.95
N VAL A 259 -12.36 9.48 12.16
CA VAL A 259 -11.42 10.57 12.41
C VAL A 259 -11.52 11.58 11.27
N CYS A 260 -11.54 12.87 11.62
CA CYS A 260 -11.38 13.93 10.63
C CYS A 260 -9.90 14.30 10.54
N GLU A 261 -9.24 13.94 9.44
CA GLU A 261 -7.83 14.25 9.19
C GLU A 261 -7.69 14.82 7.78
N CYS A 262 -7.00 15.95 7.64
CA CYS A 262 -6.79 16.54 6.34
C CYS A 262 -5.99 15.60 5.42
N PRO A 263 -6.50 15.29 4.22
CA PRO A 263 -5.94 14.22 3.41
C PRO A 263 -4.66 14.64 2.69
N VAL A 264 -3.97 13.66 2.12
CA VAL A 264 -2.91 13.88 1.13
C VAL A 264 -3.43 13.35 -0.21
N VAL A 265 -3.62 14.25 -1.18
CA VAL A 265 -4.21 13.92 -2.49
C VAL A 265 -3.20 14.27 -3.56
N GLN A 266 -2.84 13.30 -4.42
CA GLN A 266 -1.86 13.49 -5.51
C GLN A 266 -0.50 14.07 -5.04
N GLY A 267 -0.09 13.75 -3.81
CA GLY A 267 1.15 14.26 -3.22
C GLY A 267 1.05 15.66 -2.59
N VAL A 268 -0.09 16.33 -2.73
CA VAL A 268 -0.39 17.61 -2.07
C VAL A 268 -0.96 17.34 -0.69
N LYS A 269 -0.33 17.93 0.34
CA LYS A 269 -0.76 17.76 1.73
C LYS A 269 -1.78 18.83 2.08
N PHE A 270 -2.91 18.44 2.66
CA PHE A 270 -3.82 19.40 3.25
C PHE A 270 -3.49 19.64 4.72
N VAL A 271 -3.64 20.87 5.17
CA VAL A 271 -3.37 21.30 6.55
C VAL A 271 -4.60 22.02 7.10
N GLY A 272 -4.97 21.72 8.34
CA GLY A 272 -6.14 22.30 8.98
C GLY A 272 -6.61 21.45 10.17
N ASP A 273 -7.85 21.66 10.60
CA ASP A 273 -8.46 20.95 11.72
C ASP A 273 -9.18 19.66 11.32
N GLY A 274 -9.40 19.43 10.01
CA GLY A 274 -10.12 18.25 9.51
C GLY A 274 -11.65 18.37 9.58
N TYR A 275 -12.20 19.22 10.44
CA TYR A 275 -13.64 19.32 10.69
C TYR A 275 -14.28 20.42 9.84
N ALA A 276 -13.80 21.64 9.98
CA ALA A 276 -14.32 22.81 9.28
C ALA A 276 -13.36 23.30 8.21
N HIS A 277 -12.08 22.92 8.30
CA HIS A 277 -11.03 23.51 7.51
C HIS A 277 -9.94 22.51 7.15
N CYS A 278 -9.73 22.33 5.85
CA CYS A 278 -8.51 21.77 5.28
C CYS A 278 -8.12 22.59 4.06
N GLU A 279 -6.87 23.02 3.99
CA GLU A 279 -6.35 23.79 2.86
C GLU A 279 -5.13 23.10 2.27
N ALA A 280 -5.05 23.09 0.95
CA ALA A 280 -3.91 22.53 0.23
C ALA A 280 -2.63 23.30 0.59
N SER A 281 -1.55 22.58 0.88
CA SER A 281 -0.27 23.14 1.32
C SER A 281 0.90 22.40 0.66
N GLY A 282 1.98 23.14 0.44
CA GLY A 282 3.22 22.63 -0.16
C GLY A 282 3.27 22.73 -1.70
N PRO A 283 4.31 22.13 -2.32
CA PRO A 283 4.46 22.13 -3.77
C PRO A 283 3.26 21.46 -4.46
N GLY A 284 2.73 22.09 -5.52
CA GLY A 284 1.59 21.57 -6.29
C GLY A 284 0.21 21.91 -5.72
N HIS A 285 0.12 22.68 -4.63
CA HIS A 285 -1.17 23.10 -4.07
C HIS A 285 -2.05 23.89 -5.06
N CYS A 286 -1.46 24.60 -6.04
CA CYS A 286 -2.21 25.29 -7.08
C CYS A 286 -2.90 24.33 -8.08
N GLU A 287 -2.50 23.06 -8.15
CA GLU A 287 -3.16 22.07 -9.02
C GLU A 287 -4.55 21.69 -8.50
N ILE A 288 -4.73 21.71 -7.17
CA ILE A 288 -6.00 21.34 -6.53
C ILE A 288 -6.79 22.61 -6.20
N ASN A 289 -7.94 22.77 -6.88
CA ASN A 289 -8.85 23.92 -6.70
C ASN A 289 -8.13 25.29 -6.70
N ASN A 290 -7.05 25.42 -7.49
CA ASN A 290 -6.22 26.63 -7.59
C ASN A 290 -5.69 27.14 -6.23
N GLY A 291 -5.38 26.22 -5.29
CA GLY A 291 -4.89 26.56 -3.96
C GLY A 291 -5.87 27.36 -3.09
N GLY A 292 -7.17 27.37 -3.45
CA GLY A 292 -8.16 28.24 -2.80
C GLY A 292 -8.09 29.72 -3.23
N CYS A 293 -7.25 30.05 -4.22
CA CYS A 293 -7.09 31.40 -4.73
C CYS A 293 -8.00 31.67 -5.94
N TRP A 294 -8.29 32.95 -6.17
CA TRP A 294 -9.08 33.41 -7.30
C TRP A 294 -8.50 32.96 -8.64
N LYS A 295 -9.39 32.50 -9.54
CA LYS A 295 -9.06 32.11 -10.91
C LYS A 295 -10.18 32.54 -11.86
N LYS A 296 -9.82 33.11 -13.01
CA LYS A 296 -10.78 33.46 -14.06
C LYS A 296 -10.19 33.32 -15.46
N ALA A 297 -10.95 32.71 -16.37
CA ALA A 297 -10.62 32.66 -17.79
C ALA A 297 -11.44 33.69 -18.57
N LYS A 298 -10.78 34.49 -19.40
CA LYS A 298 -11.42 35.46 -20.29
C LYS A 298 -10.58 35.64 -21.56
N ASP A 299 -11.25 35.71 -22.72
CA ASP A 299 -10.62 35.92 -24.04
C ASP A 299 -9.47 34.93 -24.35
N GLY A 300 -9.64 33.66 -23.95
CA GLY A 300 -8.64 32.60 -24.18
C GLY A 300 -7.42 32.64 -23.26
N ARG A 301 -7.37 33.56 -22.28
CA ARG A 301 -6.33 33.64 -21.25
C ARG A 301 -6.90 33.30 -19.88
N THR A 302 -6.14 32.55 -19.09
CA THR A 302 -6.47 32.19 -17.71
C THR A 302 -5.60 33.00 -16.76
N TYR A 303 -6.23 33.72 -15.85
CA TYR A 303 -5.59 34.50 -14.81
C TYR A 303 -5.81 33.79 -13.47
N SER A 304 -4.75 33.65 -12.68
CA SER A 304 -4.78 32.99 -11.37
C SER A 304 -4.03 33.83 -10.35
N ALA A 305 -4.54 33.88 -9.12
CA ALA A 305 -3.88 34.47 -7.98
C ALA A 305 -3.04 33.47 -7.16
N CYS A 306 -2.98 32.20 -7.58
CA CYS A 306 -2.19 31.16 -6.92
C CYS A 306 -0.73 31.21 -7.39
N ILE A 307 0.20 31.07 -6.46
CA ILE A 307 1.64 31.09 -6.73
C ILE A 307 2.28 29.82 -6.15
N ASP A 308 2.85 28.98 -7.01
CA ASP A 308 3.68 27.85 -6.58
C ASP A 308 5.05 28.38 -6.11
N GLY A 309 5.29 28.40 -4.80
CA GLY A 309 6.55 28.84 -4.19
C GLY A 309 7.14 27.80 -3.21
N GLU A 310 8.46 27.78 -3.08
CA GLU A 310 9.22 26.91 -2.14
C GLU A 310 9.16 27.37 -0.67
N SER A 311 8.45 28.46 -0.36
CA SER A 311 8.33 28.97 1.01
C SER A 311 7.50 28.01 1.87
N LYS A 312 8.16 27.42 2.86
CA LYS A 312 7.58 26.50 3.87
C LYS A 312 6.39 27.05 4.66
N GLU A 313 6.02 28.32 4.47
CA GLU A 313 4.84 29.00 5.01
C GLU A 313 4.61 30.27 4.18
N SER A 314 3.73 30.25 3.17
CA SER A 314 3.09 31.49 2.71
C SER A 314 1.80 31.22 1.96
N LYS A 315 0.71 31.21 2.74
CA LYS A 315 -0.63 31.63 2.37
C LYS A 315 -0.61 33.04 1.75
N GLU A 316 -0.23 33.19 0.49
CA GLU A 316 -0.40 34.48 -0.17
C GLU A 316 -0.95 34.30 -1.58
N CYS A 317 -2.27 34.19 -1.66
CA CYS A 317 -2.97 34.45 -2.91
C CYS A 317 -2.70 35.90 -3.30
N LYS A 318 -2.05 36.12 -4.42
CA LYS A 318 -1.69 37.45 -4.90
C LYS A 318 -2.27 37.65 -6.28
N CYS A 319 -3.10 38.68 -6.44
CA CYS A 319 -3.67 38.98 -7.73
C CYS A 319 -2.57 39.12 -8.80
N PRO A 320 -2.78 38.57 -10.00
CA PRO A 320 -1.82 38.67 -11.08
C PRO A 320 -1.64 40.14 -11.48
N PRO A 321 -0.51 40.51 -12.15
CA PRO A 321 -0.28 41.87 -12.62
C PRO A 321 -1.45 42.41 -13.46
N GLY A 322 -1.81 43.68 -13.27
CA GLY A 322 -2.99 44.31 -13.90
C GLY A 322 -4.29 44.14 -13.10
N PHE A 323 -4.25 43.46 -11.96
CA PHE A 323 -5.40 43.27 -11.08
C PHE A 323 -5.11 43.74 -9.65
N ARG A 324 -6.16 44.15 -8.93
CA ARG A 324 -6.13 44.48 -7.50
C ARG A 324 -7.21 43.71 -6.73
N GLY A 325 -6.94 43.38 -5.47
CA GLY A 325 -7.92 42.69 -4.62
C GLY A 325 -7.26 41.84 -3.54
N ASP A 326 -8.05 40.97 -2.92
CA ASP A 326 -7.63 40.07 -1.85
C ASP A 326 -6.96 38.79 -2.35
N GLY A 327 -7.05 38.50 -3.67
CA GLY A 327 -6.50 37.29 -4.27
C GLY A 327 -7.29 36.01 -3.97
N ILE A 328 -8.24 36.04 -3.02
CA ILE A 328 -9.02 34.89 -2.58
C ILE A 328 -10.38 34.91 -3.27
N ASN A 329 -11.16 35.97 -3.05
CA ASN A 329 -12.53 36.08 -3.57
C ASN A 329 -12.62 37.03 -4.77
N SER A 330 -11.73 38.02 -4.86
CA SER A 330 -11.79 39.04 -5.88
C SER A 330 -10.42 39.51 -6.36
N CYS A 331 -10.23 39.47 -7.67
CA CYS A 331 -9.24 40.26 -8.39
C CYS A 331 -9.96 41.09 -9.45
N GLU A 332 -10.00 42.40 -9.23
CA GLU A 332 -10.60 43.38 -10.12
C GLU A 332 -9.55 43.94 -11.08
N ASP A 333 -9.95 44.10 -12.33
CA ASP A 333 -9.15 44.74 -13.36
C ASP A 333 -8.80 46.18 -12.97
N ILE A 334 -7.52 46.54 -13.02
CA ILE A 334 -7.09 47.91 -12.81
C ILE A 334 -7.24 48.62 -14.15
N ASP A 335 -8.07 49.66 -14.22
CA ASP A 335 -8.14 50.49 -15.42
C ASP A 335 -6.97 51.48 -15.44
N GLU A 336 -5.84 51.06 -16.03
CA GLU A 336 -4.64 51.89 -16.05
C GLU A 336 -4.82 53.18 -16.88
N CYS A 337 -5.82 53.23 -17.77
CA CYS A 337 -6.15 54.43 -18.54
C CYS A 337 -6.88 55.48 -17.70
N THR A 338 -7.87 55.05 -16.91
CA THR A 338 -8.65 55.94 -16.05
C THR A 338 -7.82 56.41 -14.86
N GLU A 339 -7.02 55.50 -14.28
CA GLU A 339 -6.14 55.80 -13.14
C GLU A 339 -4.85 56.51 -13.56
N ARG A 340 -4.65 56.75 -14.87
CA ARG A 340 -3.44 57.36 -15.46
C ARG A 340 -2.16 56.67 -15.02
N LEU A 341 -2.19 55.35 -14.82
CA LEU A 341 -1.01 54.56 -14.49
C LEU A 341 -0.18 54.23 -15.74
N ALA A 342 -0.77 54.34 -16.93
CA ALA A 342 -0.11 54.07 -18.21
C ALA A 342 -0.57 55.02 -19.34
N CYS A 343 0.22 55.05 -20.44
CA CYS A 343 -0.04 55.85 -21.63
C CYS A 343 -0.18 57.37 -21.36
N GLN A 344 0.70 57.95 -20.54
CA GLN A 344 0.64 59.36 -20.14
C GLN A 344 1.18 60.32 -21.22
N CYS A 345 1.69 59.80 -22.34
CA CYS A 345 2.27 60.62 -23.39
C CYS A 345 1.22 61.50 -24.12
N PRO A 346 1.55 62.74 -24.56
CA PRO A 346 0.57 63.67 -25.13
C PRO A 346 -0.12 63.20 -26.43
N GLN A 347 0.52 62.28 -27.17
CA GLN A 347 0.01 61.75 -28.44
C GLN A 347 -0.49 60.30 -28.32
N CYS A 348 -0.58 59.78 -27.08
CA CYS A 348 -1.01 58.43 -26.79
C CYS A 348 -2.54 58.36 -26.68
N LYS A 349 -3.10 57.26 -27.16
CA LYS A 349 -4.47 56.82 -26.95
C LYS A 349 -4.41 55.51 -26.16
N CYS A 350 -4.94 55.57 -24.95
CA CYS A 350 -5.05 54.42 -24.06
C CYS A 350 -6.37 53.69 -24.30
N LYS A 351 -6.32 52.36 -24.31
CA LYS A 351 -7.50 51.49 -24.31
C LYS A 351 -7.28 50.41 -23.24
N ASN A 352 -8.13 50.42 -22.23
CA ASN A 352 -8.07 49.41 -21.17
C ASN A 352 -8.50 48.04 -21.73
N THR A 353 -7.83 46.98 -21.30
CA THR A 353 -8.15 45.59 -21.64
C THR A 353 -8.15 44.74 -20.36
N TRP A 354 -8.73 43.55 -20.37
CA TRP A 354 -8.81 42.76 -19.15
C TRP A 354 -7.43 42.18 -18.76
N GLY A 355 -6.87 42.68 -17.66
CA GLY A 355 -5.56 42.36 -17.10
C GLY A 355 -4.39 43.10 -17.73
N SER A 356 -4.65 44.13 -18.55
CA SER A 356 -3.61 44.89 -19.27
C SER A 356 -4.20 46.14 -19.93
N TYR A 357 -3.37 46.99 -20.51
CA TYR A 357 -3.80 48.09 -21.37
C TYR A 357 -3.13 48.01 -22.75
N GLU A 358 -3.74 48.68 -23.73
CA GLU A 358 -3.19 48.89 -25.08
C GLU A 358 -2.99 50.40 -25.31
N CYS A 359 -1.73 50.83 -25.45
CA CYS A 359 -1.40 52.19 -25.87
C CYS A 359 -1.17 52.22 -27.38
N SER A 360 -1.75 53.20 -28.07
CA SER A 360 -1.48 53.50 -29.47
C SER A 360 -1.12 54.96 -29.64
N CYS A 361 -0.28 55.30 -30.62
CA CYS A 361 0.02 56.68 -30.96
C CYS A 361 -0.94 57.18 -32.05
N ARG A 362 -1.19 58.49 -32.09
CA ARG A 362 -1.93 59.10 -33.21
C ARG A 362 -1.10 59.04 -34.51
N GLY A 363 -1.70 58.60 -35.61
CA GLY A 363 -1.06 58.53 -36.93
C GLY A 363 -0.10 57.35 -37.10
N ASP A 364 0.93 57.50 -37.93
CA ASP A 364 1.93 56.45 -38.24
C ASP A 364 3.10 56.37 -37.23
N LEU A 365 2.88 56.85 -36.01
CA LEU A 365 3.88 56.83 -34.93
C LEU A 365 3.90 55.46 -34.24
N LEU A 366 5.09 54.97 -33.90
CA LEU A 366 5.29 53.76 -33.11
C LEU A 366 5.33 54.09 -31.62
N TYR A 367 4.58 53.33 -30.81
CA TYR A 367 4.59 53.44 -29.35
C TYR A 367 5.73 52.60 -28.74
N ILE A 368 6.52 53.20 -27.85
CA ILE A 368 7.57 52.53 -27.08
C ILE A 368 7.16 52.47 -25.62
N LYS A 369 6.84 51.25 -25.15
CA LYS A 369 6.32 50.97 -23.81
C LYS A 369 7.29 51.36 -22.68
N GLU A 370 8.59 51.16 -22.87
CA GLU A 370 9.61 51.37 -21.82
C GLU A 370 9.85 52.84 -21.48
N HIS A 371 9.57 53.75 -22.42
CA HIS A 371 9.80 55.19 -22.26
C HIS A 371 8.51 56.00 -22.43
N ASP A 372 7.36 55.33 -22.52
CA ASP A 372 6.03 55.90 -22.74
C ASP A 372 6.03 57.04 -23.79
N THR A 373 6.59 56.77 -24.97
CA THR A 373 6.83 57.77 -26.03
C THR A 373 6.43 57.28 -27.42
N CYS A 374 6.13 58.23 -28.31
CA CYS A 374 5.78 57.99 -29.71
C CYS A 374 6.90 58.45 -30.65
N ILE A 375 7.42 57.57 -31.51
CA ILE A 375 8.48 57.88 -32.48
C ILE A 375 7.97 57.70 -33.92
N GLY A 376 8.33 58.64 -34.82
CA GLY A 376 8.00 58.54 -36.24
C GLY A 376 8.87 57.55 -37.00
N LYS A 377 8.26 56.75 -37.88
CA LYS A 377 9.00 55.93 -38.87
C LYS A 377 9.58 56.83 -39.97
N ASN A 378 10.74 57.43 -39.74
CA ASN A 378 11.57 57.97 -40.82
C ASN A 378 12.94 57.27 -40.80
N ALA A 379 13.01 56.10 -41.43
CA ALA A 379 14.26 55.49 -41.84
C ALA A 379 14.36 55.54 -43.37
N THR A 380 14.59 56.73 -43.93
CA THR A 380 15.11 56.87 -45.29
C THR A 380 16.62 56.62 -45.27
N THR A 381 17.01 55.35 -45.14
CA THR A 381 18.40 54.94 -45.37
C THR A 381 18.63 54.83 -46.88
N GLY A 382 18.93 55.97 -47.52
CA GLY A 382 19.49 55.98 -48.87
C GLY A 382 20.91 55.40 -48.85
N ILE A 383 21.04 54.08 -48.93
CA ILE A 383 22.34 53.41 -49.12
C ILE A 383 22.74 53.60 -50.59
N SER A 384 23.70 54.49 -50.82
CA SER A 384 24.31 54.71 -52.14
C SER A 384 24.91 53.40 -52.66
N TRP A 385 24.47 52.98 -53.86
CA TRP A 385 24.93 51.78 -54.58
C TRP A 385 26.46 51.70 -54.76
N SER A 386 27.19 52.81 -54.56
CA SER A 386 28.65 52.86 -54.62
C SER A 386 29.35 52.02 -53.54
N PHE A 387 28.74 51.83 -52.35
CA PHE A 387 29.36 51.02 -51.28
C PHE A 387 29.33 49.51 -51.57
N VAL A 388 28.33 49.04 -52.33
CA VAL A 388 28.20 47.62 -52.69
C VAL A 388 29.26 47.21 -53.71
N TRP A 389 29.59 48.09 -54.66
CA TRP A 389 30.64 47.82 -55.66
C TRP A 389 32.05 47.76 -55.05
N ILE A 390 32.35 48.59 -54.05
CA ILE A 390 33.66 48.56 -53.37
C ILE A 390 33.89 47.22 -52.65
N ILE A 391 32.85 46.67 -52.02
CA ILE A 391 32.94 45.38 -51.33
C ILE A 391 33.09 44.24 -52.34
N ILE A 392 32.36 44.26 -53.46
CA ILE A 392 32.45 43.22 -54.50
C ILE A 392 33.85 43.20 -55.15
N PHE A 393 34.42 44.37 -55.48
CA PHE A 393 35.78 44.44 -56.04
C PHE A 393 36.86 44.09 -55.00
N GLY A 394 36.66 44.40 -53.72
CA GLY A 394 37.54 43.98 -52.63
C GLY A 394 37.57 42.46 -52.44
N VAL A 395 36.42 41.79 -52.52
CA VAL A 395 36.35 40.33 -52.37
C VAL A 395 36.95 39.61 -53.59
N ALA A 396 36.74 40.13 -54.80
CA ALA A 396 37.31 39.56 -56.02
C ALA A 396 38.86 39.60 -56.04
N SER A 397 39.45 40.68 -55.53
CA SER A 397 40.92 40.83 -55.47
C SER A 397 41.55 39.89 -54.43
N VAL A 398 40.90 39.66 -53.29
CA VAL A 398 41.35 38.68 -52.27
C VAL A 398 41.25 37.23 -52.81
N ALA A 399 40.21 36.90 -53.57
CA ALA A 399 40.04 35.57 -54.15
C ALA A 399 41.14 35.22 -55.19
N VAL A 400 41.54 36.18 -56.03
CA VAL A 400 42.63 35.99 -57.02
C VAL A 400 43.99 35.85 -56.32
N GLY A 401 44.25 36.62 -55.26
CA GLY A 401 45.45 36.48 -54.43
C GLY A 401 45.52 35.11 -53.72
N GLY A 402 44.39 34.63 -53.18
CA GLY A 402 44.31 33.31 -52.54
C GLY A 402 44.54 32.15 -53.50
N TYR A 403 43.97 32.21 -54.70
CA TYR A 403 44.09 31.14 -55.71
C TYR A 403 45.51 30.97 -56.25
N THR A 404 46.25 32.08 -56.43
CA THR A 404 47.64 32.05 -56.89
C THR A 404 48.58 31.47 -55.83
N ILE A 405 48.39 31.79 -54.55
CA ILE A 405 49.13 31.20 -53.42
C ILE A 405 48.80 29.71 -53.24
N TYR A 406 47.52 29.33 -53.34
CA TYR A 406 47.05 27.95 -53.25
C TYR A 406 47.72 27.04 -54.31
N LYS A 407 47.77 27.50 -55.56
CA LYS A 407 48.38 26.76 -56.67
C LYS A 407 49.92 26.69 -56.57
N TYR A 408 50.55 27.68 -55.95
CA TYR A 408 51.99 27.68 -55.67
C TYR A 408 52.36 26.73 -54.52
N ARG A 409 51.51 26.62 -53.49
CA ARG A 409 51.77 25.83 -52.27
C ARG A 409 51.54 24.32 -52.46
N ILE A 410 50.57 23.90 -53.28
CA ILE A 410 50.31 22.47 -53.57
C ILE A 410 51.39 21.85 -54.48
N ARG A 411 52.11 22.64 -55.27
CA ARG A 411 53.19 22.14 -56.15
C ARG A 411 54.50 21.80 -55.41
N ARG A 412 54.58 22.05 -54.08
CA ARG A 412 55.80 21.89 -53.27
C ARG A 412 55.73 20.90 -52.11
N TYR A 413 54.63 20.18 -51.89
CA TYR A 413 54.53 19.20 -50.81
C TYR A 413 54.01 17.86 -51.34
N MET A 414 54.93 17.10 -51.92
CA MET A 414 54.84 15.66 -52.07
C MET A 414 56.21 15.11 -51.66
N ASP A 415 56.39 14.82 -50.38
CA ASP A 415 56.96 13.54 -49.90
C ASP A 415 57.05 13.45 -48.37
N SER A 416 56.95 12.21 -47.88
CA SER A 416 57.42 11.65 -46.60
C SER A 416 56.84 12.12 -45.25
N GLU A 417 56.26 11.14 -44.55
CA GLU A 417 56.48 10.84 -43.12
C GLU A 417 55.93 11.79 -42.02
N ILE A 418 54.83 11.38 -41.35
CA ILE A 418 54.83 10.85 -39.96
C ILE A 418 53.44 10.96 -39.29
N ARG A 419 53.05 9.79 -38.76
CA ARG A 419 52.00 9.51 -37.79
C ARG A 419 52.50 9.90 -36.38
N ALA A 420 51.86 10.83 -35.71
CA ALA A 420 51.85 11.01 -34.24
C ALA A 420 50.86 12.16 -34.00
N ILE A 421 49.67 11.96 -33.41
CA ILE A 421 49.44 11.76 -31.98
C ILE A 421 48.06 11.09 -31.85
N MET A 422 48.09 9.77 -31.64
CA MET A 422 47.18 9.02 -30.73
C MET A 422 47.22 9.69 -29.33
N ALA A 423 46.35 9.48 -28.37
CA ALA A 423 45.16 8.68 -28.18
C ALA A 423 44.73 8.96 -26.74
N GLN A 424 43.50 9.39 -26.51
CA GLN A 424 42.83 9.44 -25.20
C GLN A 424 41.47 10.04 -25.54
N TYR A 425 40.36 9.34 -25.63
CA TYR A 425 39.74 8.50 -24.63
C TYR A 425 38.66 7.66 -25.33
N MET A 426 38.83 6.34 -25.43
CA MET A 426 37.71 5.39 -25.48
C MET A 426 38.24 3.96 -25.43
N PRO A 427 37.89 3.16 -24.43
CA PRO A 427 37.82 1.72 -24.59
C PRO A 427 36.38 1.35 -24.99
N LEU A 428 36.23 0.39 -25.88
CA LEU A 428 35.25 -0.69 -25.77
C LEU A 428 35.68 -1.76 -26.78
N ASP A 429 36.14 -2.88 -26.24
CA ASP A 429 36.51 -4.08 -26.99
C ASP A 429 35.27 -4.87 -27.44
N ASN A 430 35.46 -5.52 -28.58
CA ASN A 430 34.98 -6.85 -29.00
C ASN A 430 33.49 -7.17 -29.02
N GLN A 431 33.03 -7.55 -30.21
CA GLN A 431 32.59 -8.91 -30.60
C GLN A 431 32.23 -8.84 -32.10
N GLY A 432 32.52 -9.79 -32.98
CA GLY A 432 33.09 -11.13 -32.87
C GLY A 432 33.13 -11.79 -34.26
N GLU A 433 33.57 -13.05 -34.28
CA GLU A 433 33.32 -14.06 -35.32
C GLU A 433 34.02 -13.90 -36.69
N ASN A 434 35.30 -14.28 -36.73
CA ASN A 434 35.82 -15.61 -37.13
C ASN A 434 35.00 -16.49 -38.14
N PRO A 435 35.61 -17.52 -38.76
CA PRO A 435 36.04 -17.54 -40.16
C PRO A 435 35.42 -18.74 -40.91
N ASN A 436 35.80 -18.98 -42.18
CA ASN A 436 36.30 -20.30 -42.60
C ASN A 436 36.63 -20.40 -44.10
N HIS A 437 37.72 -21.14 -44.33
CA HIS A 437 37.91 -22.19 -45.33
C HIS A 437 38.81 -21.98 -46.57
N ILE A 438 40.08 -22.45 -46.41
CA ILE A 438 40.91 -23.41 -47.21
C ILE A 438 41.16 -23.22 -48.72
N PRO A 439 42.09 -24.01 -49.35
CA PRO A 439 43.36 -24.62 -48.90
C PRO A 439 44.51 -24.52 -49.95
N ASN A 440 45.69 -25.05 -49.56
CA ASN A 440 46.71 -25.71 -50.40
C ASN A 440 47.57 -24.84 -51.36
N SER A 441 48.84 -25.10 -51.65
CA SER A 441 49.87 -26.07 -51.22
C SER A 441 51.11 -25.89 -52.13
N VAL A 442 52.30 -26.29 -51.65
CA VAL A 442 53.54 -26.62 -52.41
C VAL A 442 54.33 -25.37 -52.90
N ILE A 443 55.60 -25.14 -52.54
CA ILE A 443 56.81 -26.00 -52.54
C ILE A 443 57.60 -25.83 -51.23
#